data_AF-A0A9D3WDU8-F1
#
_entry.id   AF-A0A9D3WDU8-F1
#
_cell.length_a   1.000
_cell.length_b   1.000
_cell.length_c   1.000
_cell.angle_alpha   90.00
_cell.angle_beta   90.00
_cell.angle_gamma   90.00
#
_symmetry.space_group_name_H-M   'P 1'
#
loop_
_entity.id
_entity.type
_entity.pdbx_description
1 polymer ?
#
loop_
_entity_poly.entity_id
_entity_poly.type
_entity_poly.pdbx_seq_one_letter_code
_entity_poly.pdbx_strand_id
1 'polypeptide(L)'
;MKLRLMRANKWTLLSLQNVFVPLVERARELSGIIWEDTAKFILNLDVNSAYYDPKTRSMREDPLPDADPNELYGGDNQYRMSGQALEFKQLNIHAWEAFDKGQDIHMQAAPSQAELLFRNYKVIKEKVK
;
A
#
# COMPACT_ATOMS: atom_id res chain seq x y z
N MET A 1 -38.73 27.81 -18.50
CA MET A 1 -38.92 26.63 -19.40
C MET A 1 -39.10 25.40 -18.52
N LYS A 2 -40.26 24.74 -18.55
CA LYS A 2 -40.55 23.53 -17.76
C LYS A 2 -39.92 22.31 -18.48
N LEU A 3 -38.91 21.68 -17.89
CA LEU A 3 -38.44 20.37 -18.36
C LEU A 3 -39.57 19.35 -18.20
N ARG A 4 -40.00 18.76 -19.32
CA ARG A 4 -41.01 17.72 -19.37
C ARG A 4 -40.34 16.40 -19.02
N LEU A 5 -40.61 15.86 -17.84
CA LEU A 5 -40.17 14.52 -17.43
C LEU A 5 -40.84 13.49 -18.34
N MET A 6 -40.12 12.89 -19.29
CA MET A 6 -40.63 11.77 -20.08
C MET A 6 -40.74 10.54 -19.17
N ARG A 7 -41.94 9.96 -19.06
CA ARG A 7 -42.13 8.67 -18.39
C ARG A 7 -41.56 7.57 -19.29
N ALA A 8 -40.58 6.83 -18.79
CA ALA A 8 -40.06 5.64 -19.46
C ALA A 8 -41.18 4.61 -19.64
N ASN A 9 -41.34 4.09 -20.85
CA ASN A 9 -42.30 3.03 -21.17
C ASN A 9 -41.69 1.65 -20.86
N LYS A 10 -42.52 0.62 -20.60
CA LYS A 10 -42.04 -0.72 -20.18
C LYS A 10 -40.96 -1.32 -21.11
N TRP A 11 -41.04 -1.04 -22.41
CA TRP A 11 -40.07 -1.50 -23.41
C TRP A 11 -38.68 -0.86 -23.27
N THR A 12 -38.59 0.42 -22.86
CA THR A 12 -37.31 1.07 -22.58
C THR A 12 -36.71 0.61 -21.25
N LEU A 13 -37.54 0.33 -20.25
CA LEU A 13 -37.07 -0.27 -19.00
C LEU A 13 -36.54 -1.69 -19.21
N LEU A 14 -37.23 -2.51 -20.03
CA LEU A 14 -36.77 -3.86 -20.35
C LEU A 14 -35.47 -3.87 -21.16
N SER A 15 -35.29 -2.92 -22.10
CA SER A 15 -34.04 -2.82 -22.87
C SER A 15 -32.87 -2.34 -22.01
N LEU A 16 -33.12 -1.43 -21.07
CA LEU A 16 -32.11 -1.02 -20.09
C LEU A 16 -31.69 -2.19 -19.19
N GLN A 17 -32.65 -2.97 -18.69
CA GLN A 17 -32.37 -4.11 -17.81
C GLN A 17 -31.63 -5.25 -18.53
N ASN A 18 -32.01 -5.55 -19.78
CA ASN A 18 -31.51 -6.73 -20.50
C ASN A 18 -30.27 -6.45 -21.36
N VAL A 19 -29.97 -5.19 -21.67
CA VAL A 19 -28.86 -4.83 -22.58
C VAL A 19 -27.91 -3.83 -21.93
N PHE A 20 -28.40 -2.75 -21.33
CA PHE A 20 -27.55 -1.68 -20.82
C PHE A 20 -26.86 -2.03 -19.50
N VAL A 21 -27.59 -2.57 -18.52
CA VAL A 21 -26.99 -2.97 -17.23
C VAL A 21 -25.91 -4.05 -17.41
N PRO A 22 -26.14 -5.13 -18.19
CA PRO A 22 -25.10 -6.13 -18.45
C PRO A 22 -23.91 -5.58 -19.27
N LEU A 23 -24.13 -4.57 -20.11
CA LEU A 23 -23.05 -3.92 -20.87
C LEU A 23 -22.17 -3.06 -19.95
N VAL A 24 -22.77 -2.34 -19.01
CA VAL A 24 -22.05 -1.54 -18.01
C VAL A 24 -21.30 -2.44 -17.02
N GLU A 25 -21.92 -3.54 -16.58
CA GLU A 25 -21.25 -4.53 -15.73
C GLU A 25 -20.09 -5.23 -16.48
N ARG A 26 -20.30 -5.61 -17.75
CA ARG A 26 -19.17 -6.08 -18.58
C ARG A 26 -18.10 -5.02 -18.75
N ALA A 27 -18.47 -3.75 -18.97
CA ALA A 27 -17.48 -2.67 -19.07
C ALA A 27 -16.72 -2.49 -17.75
N ARG A 28 -17.37 -2.67 -16.60
CA ARG A 28 -16.74 -2.67 -15.26
C ARG A 28 -15.71 -3.78 -15.15
N GLU A 29 -16.07 -5.01 -15.52
CA GLU A 29 -15.18 -6.19 -15.52
C GLU A 29 -14.04 -6.07 -16.53
N LEU A 30 -14.31 -5.54 -17.72
CA LEU A 30 -13.34 -5.41 -18.81
C LEU A 30 -12.31 -4.29 -18.57
N SER A 31 -12.64 -3.30 -17.74
CA SER A 31 -11.74 -2.15 -17.46
C SER A 31 -10.49 -2.54 -16.65
N GLY A 32 -10.56 -3.63 -15.88
CA GLY A 32 -9.50 -4.03 -14.95
C GLY A 32 -9.23 -3.04 -13.82
N ILE A 33 -10.03 -1.96 -13.71
CA ILE A 33 -9.97 -0.99 -12.62
C ILE A 33 -10.93 -1.44 -11.53
N ILE A 34 -10.42 -1.53 -10.30
CA ILE A 34 -11.22 -1.72 -9.11
C ILE A 34 -11.78 -0.34 -8.74
N TRP A 35 -13.11 -0.19 -8.78
CA TRP A 35 -13.76 1.12 -8.61
C TRP A 35 -13.88 1.51 -7.14
N GLU A 36 -13.74 0.54 -6.24
CA GLU A 36 -13.65 0.71 -4.80
C GLU A 36 -12.30 1.34 -4.40
N ASP A 37 -11.24 1.11 -5.18
CA ASP A 37 -9.90 1.60 -4.91
C ASP A 37 -9.70 2.99 -5.51
N THR A 38 -9.68 4.01 -4.65
CA THR A 38 -9.40 5.39 -5.08
C THR A 38 -7.93 5.56 -5.43
N ALA A 39 -7.64 6.23 -6.56
CA ALA A 39 -6.25 6.49 -6.96
C ALA A 39 -5.55 7.47 -6.00
N LYS A 40 -4.25 7.25 -5.75
CA LYS A 40 -3.45 8.01 -4.77
C LYS A 40 -3.52 9.54 -4.97
N PHE A 41 -3.40 10.01 -6.22
CA PHE A 41 -3.42 11.45 -6.54
C PHE A 41 -4.81 12.10 -6.44
N ILE A 42 -5.88 11.31 -6.23
CA ILE A 42 -7.24 11.81 -6.04
C ILE A 42 -7.55 11.99 -4.54
N LEU A 43 -6.74 11.39 -3.65
CA LEU A 43 -6.94 11.47 -2.20
C LEU A 43 -6.94 12.91 -1.68
N ASN A 44 -6.07 13.77 -2.22
CA ASN A 44 -6.06 15.19 -1.95
C ASN A 44 -5.86 15.97 -3.27
N LEU A 45 -6.74 16.93 -3.54
CA LEU A 45 -6.74 17.76 -4.75
C LEU A 45 -6.00 19.09 -4.55
N ASP A 46 -5.49 19.38 -3.34
CA ASP A 46 -4.67 20.55 -3.08
C ASP A 46 -3.34 20.44 -3.84
N VAL A 47 -2.93 21.55 -4.47
CA VAL A 47 -1.69 21.65 -5.23
C VAL A 47 -0.46 21.50 -4.32
N ASN A 48 -0.59 21.87 -3.04
CA ASN A 48 0.49 21.76 -2.05
C ASN A 48 0.50 20.42 -1.30
N SER A 49 -0.33 19.45 -1.70
CA SER A 49 -0.36 18.12 -1.10
C SER A 49 0.86 17.27 -1.51
N ALA A 50 0.93 16.03 -1.02
CA ALA A 50 2.03 15.11 -1.30
C ALA A 50 2.22 14.86 -2.81
N TYR A 51 3.47 14.96 -3.26
CA TYR A 51 3.80 14.77 -4.68
C TYR A 51 3.61 13.32 -5.14
N TYR A 52 2.82 13.13 -6.20
CA TYR A 52 2.65 11.87 -6.91
C TYR A 52 3.54 11.82 -8.17
N ASP A 53 4.39 10.80 -8.28
CA ASP A 53 5.14 10.53 -9.52
C ASP A 53 4.34 9.59 -10.44
N PRO A 54 3.80 10.08 -11.57
CA PRO A 54 2.98 9.27 -12.47
C PRO A 54 3.76 8.17 -13.19
N LYS A 55 5.09 8.28 -13.28
CA LYS A 55 5.92 7.28 -13.96
C LYS A 55 6.08 6.02 -13.11
N THR A 56 6.44 6.21 -11.85
CA THR A 56 6.63 5.09 -10.90
C THR A 56 5.36 4.74 -10.13
N ARG A 57 4.30 5.57 -10.25
CA ARG A 57 3.03 5.46 -9.52
C ARG A 57 3.22 5.49 -8.01
N SER A 58 4.21 6.25 -7.55
CA SER A 58 4.58 6.35 -6.13
C SER A 58 4.16 7.69 -5.54
N MET A 59 3.77 7.68 -4.27
CA MET A 59 3.48 8.86 -3.45
C MET A 59 4.24 8.69 -2.14
N ARG A 60 5.27 9.51 -1.93
CA ARG A 60 6.22 9.29 -0.84
C ARG A 60 5.65 9.66 0.51
N GLU A 61 5.10 10.86 0.59
CA GLU A 61 4.53 11.47 1.80
C GLU A 61 3.03 11.19 1.89
N ASP A 62 2.49 11.43 3.08
CA ASP A 62 1.06 11.32 3.33
C ASP A 62 0.33 12.54 2.73
N PRO A 63 -0.65 12.36 1.81
CA PRO A 63 -1.42 13.47 1.26
C PRO A 63 -2.34 14.14 2.29
N LEU A 64 -2.65 13.49 3.43
CA LEU A 64 -3.58 13.95 4.46
C LEU A 64 -3.03 13.68 5.88
N PRO A 65 -2.00 14.43 6.34
CA PRO A 65 -1.35 14.19 7.63
C PRO A 65 -2.24 14.44 8.85
N ASP A 66 -3.31 15.23 8.70
CA ASP A 66 -4.25 15.55 9.78
C ASP A 66 -5.38 14.52 9.93
N ALA A 67 -5.49 13.56 9.00
CA ALA A 67 -6.51 12.52 9.03
C ALA A 67 -6.12 11.35 9.95
N ASP A 68 -7.07 10.46 10.27
CA ASP A 68 -6.76 9.25 11.03
C ASP A 68 -5.83 8.32 10.21
N PRO A 69 -4.62 8.00 10.72
CA PRO A 69 -3.66 7.16 10.00
C PRO A 69 -4.12 5.74 9.71
N ASN A 70 -5.17 5.25 10.39
CA ASN A 70 -5.64 3.86 10.22
C ASN A 70 -6.68 3.70 9.12
N GLU A 71 -7.38 4.78 8.75
CA GLU A 71 -8.47 4.73 7.76
C GLU A 71 -7.99 5.10 6.36
N LEU A 72 -6.87 5.84 6.27
CA LEU A 72 -6.38 6.40 5.02
C LEU A 72 -4.94 6.02 4.70
N TYR A 73 -4.56 6.23 3.44
CA TYR A 73 -3.24 5.91 2.93
C TYR A 73 -2.17 6.85 3.52
N GLY A 74 -1.35 6.33 4.44
CA GLY A 74 -0.28 7.09 5.12
C GLY A 74 1.03 7.27 4.34
N GLY A 75 1.01 7.18 3.01
CA GLY A 75 2.19 7.34 2.15
C GLY A 75 3.10 6.09 2.01
N ASP A 76 3.81 5.97 0.89
CA ASP A 76 4.67 4.82 0.60
C ASP A 76 5.86 4.69 1.57
N ASN A 77 6.33 5.79 2.15
CA ASN A 77 7.46 5.76 3.09
C ASN A 77 7.11 5.06 4.41
N GLN A 78 5.87 5.22 4.88
CA GLN A 78 5.40 4.56 6.10
C GLN A 78 5.39 3.03 5.91
N TYR A 79 4.93 2.56 4.76
CA TYR A 79 4.93 1.13 4.44
C TYR A 79 6.33 0.57 4.21
N ARG A 80 7.26 1.37 3.64
CA ARG A 80 8.66 0.94 3.46
C ARG A 80 9.42 0.74 4.76
N MET A 81 9.07 1.48 5.81
CA MET A 81 9.76 1.46 7.09
C MET A 81 9.07 0.61 8.16
N SER A 82 7.99 -0.09 7.82
CA SER A 82 7.19 -0.90 8.74
C SER A 82 7.29 -2.40 8.49
N GLY A 83 6.75 -3.19 9.42
CA GLY A 83 6.70 -4.64 9.35
C GLY A 83 8.09 -5.31 9.38
N GLN A 84 8.22 -6.40 8.63
CA GLN A 84 9.43 -7.24 8.59
C GLN A 84 10.67 -6.51 8.05
N ALA A 85 10.49 -5.42 7.30
CA ALA A 85 11.60 -4.62 6.80
C ALA A 85 12.42 -4.02 7.96
N LEU A 86 11.76 -3.64 9.06
CA LEU A 86 12.41 -3.08 10.24
C LEU A 86 13.21 -4.15 11.00
N GLU A 87 12.65 -5.35 11.15
CA GLU A 87 13.35 -6.49 11.76
C GLU A 87 14.55 -6.90 10.92
N PHE A 88 14.38 -6.97 9.60
CA PHE A 88 15.47 -7.26 8.67
C PHE A 88 16.57 -6.20 8.74
N LYS A 89 16.21 -4.91 8.84
CA LYS A 89 17.18 -3.83 9.04
C LYS A 89 17.98 -4.00 10.33
N GLN A 90 17.33 -4.32 11.45
CA GLN A 90 18.02 -4.57 12.73
C GLN A 90 18.98 -5.75 12.64
N LEU A 91 18.56 -6.82 11.96
CA LEU A 91 19.39 -8.00 11.74
C LEU A 91 20.63 -7.63 10.91
N ASN A 92 20.48 -6.86 9.82
CA ASN A 92 21.62 -6.42 9.01
C ASN A 92 22.59 -5.55 9.82
N ILE A 93 22.10 -4.65 10.66
CA ILE A 93 22.95 -3.85 11.56
C ILE A 93 23.72 -4.77 12.51
N HIS A 94 23.05 -5.76 13.12
CA HIS A 94 23.71 -6.74 13.99
C HIS A 94 24.79 -7.55 13.25
N ALA A 95 24.54 -7.96 12.01
CA ALA A 95 25.53 -8.66 11.20
C ALA A 95 26.78 -7.80 10.93
N TRP A 96 26.60 -6.51 10.63
CA TRP A 96 27.73 -5.58 10.46
C TRP A 96 28.52 -5.37 11.77
N GLU A 97 27.82 -5.15 12.89
CA GLU A 97 28.47 -5.00 14.19
C GLU A 97 29.25 -6.26 14.64
N ALA A 98 28.75 -7.45 14.28
CA ALA A 98 29.42 -8.71 14.57
C ALA A 98 30.63 -8.93 13.67
N PHE A 99 30.53 -8.56 12.39
CA PHE A 99 31.63 -8.58 11.45
C PHE A 99 32.78 -7.67 11.90
N ASP A 100 32.49 -6.46 12.36
CA ASP A 100 33.49 -5.54 12.91
C ASP A 100 34.19 -6.08 14.17
N LYS A 101 33.50 -6.95 14.93
CA LYS A 101 34.07 -7.66 16.10
C LYS A 101 34.86 -8.91 15.70
N GLY A 102 34.96 -9.23 14.41
CA GLY A 102 35.68 -10.38 13.88
C GLY A 102 34.87 -11.68 13.80
N GLN A 103 33.55 -11.63 13.97
CA GLN A 103 32.69 -12.80 13.74
C GLN A 103 32.26 -12.87 12.26
N ASP A 104 32.41 -14.03 11.65
CA ASP A 104 31.98 -14.24 10.25
C ASP A 104 30.47 -14.50 10.17
N ILE A 105 29.68 -13.43 10.19
CA ILE A 105 28.23 -13.46 10.03
C ILE A 105 27.87 -12.68 8.77
N HIS A 106 27.31 -13.39 7.78
CA HIS A 106 26.91 -12.76 6.53
C HIS A 106 25.44 -13.02 6.22
N MET A 107 24.67 -11.94 6.12
CA MET A 107 23.23 -11.98 5.90
C MET A 107 22.81 -12.63 4.58
N GLN A 108 23.45 -12.26 3.48
CA GLN A 108 23.10 -12.80 2.16
C GLN A 108 23.69 -14.20 1.90
N ALA A 109 24.88 -14.51 2.44
CA ALA A 109 25.52 -15.81 2.22
C ALA A 109 24.95 -16.92 3.12
N ALA A 110 24.68 -16.62 4.39
CA ALA A 110 24.16 -17.59 5.36
C ALA A 110 22.99 -16.99 6.19
N PRO A 111 21.82 -16.74 5.56
CA PRO A 111 20.71 -16.04 6.21
C PRO A 111 20.14 -16.77 7.43
N SER A 112 20.05 -18.10 7.38
CA SER A 112 19.53 -18.91 8.50
C SER A 112 20.45 -18.88 9.72
N GLN A 113 21.76 -18.90 9.50
CA GLN A 113 22.75 -18.78 10.56
C GLN A 113 22.70 -17.38 11.20
N ALA A 114 22.64 -16.33 10.38
CA ALA A 114 22.54 -14.96 10.87
C ALA A 114 21.27 -14.73 11.70
N GLU A 115 20.13 -15.27 11.27
CA GLU A 115 18.85 -15.20 12.00
C GLU A 115 18.91 -15.95 13.34
N LEU A 116 19.49 -17.16 13.38
CA LEU A 116 19.65 -17.92 14.63
C LEU A 116 20.53 -17.17 15.64
N LEU A 117 21.65 -16.61 15.18
CA LEU A 117 22.55 -15.83 16.03
C LEU A 117 21.85 -14.56 16.56
N PHE A 118 21.07 -13.88 15.71
CA PHE A 118 20.32 -12.70 16.09
C PHE A 118 19.20 -13.01 17.12
N ARG A 119 18.50 -14.14 16.97
CA ARG A 119 17.52 -14.60 17.96
C ARG A 119 18.17 -14.89 19.31
N ASN A 120 19.31 -15.59 19.31
CA ASN A 120 20.07 -15.86 20.52
C ASN A 120 20.52 -14.56 21.19
N TYR A 121 21.00 -13.59 20.40
CA TYR A 121 21.36 -12.26 20.88
C TYR A 121 20.19 -11.53 21.54
N LYS A 122 18.98 -11.54 20.95
CA LYS A 122 17.78 -10.94 21.55
C LYS A 122 17.46 -11.54 22.92
N VAL A 123 17.47 -12.87 23.04
CA VAL A 123 17.20 -13.56 24.31
C VAL A 123 18.25 -13.22 25.37
N ILE A 124 19.54 -13.15 25.00
CA ILE A 124 20.61 -12.77 25.93
C ILE A 124 20.44 -11.31 26.36
N LYS A 125 20.14 -10.40 25.42
CA LYS A 125 19.92 -8.98 25.68
C LYS A 125 18.74 -8.73 26.63
N GLU A 126 17.68 -9.51 26.52
CA GLU A 126 16.52 -9.46 27.44
C GLU A 126 16.87 -9.92 28.85
N LYS A 127 17.73 -10.95 29.00
CA LYS A 127 18.17 -11.45 30.31
C LYS A 127 19.16 -10.55 31.04
N VAL A 128 19.94 -9.77 30.29
CA VAL A 128 20.94 -8.84 30.84
C VAL A 128 20.30 -7.52 31.29
N LYS A 129 19.07 -7.24 30.83
CA LYS A 129 18.31 -6.03 31.17
C LYS A 129 17.57 -6.20 32.50
#